data_AF-A0A7C5LMC2-F1
#
_entry.id   AF-A0A7C5LMC2-F1
#
_cell.length_a   1.000
_cell.length_b   1.000
_cell.length_c   1.000
_cell.angle_alpha   90.00
_cell.angle_beta   90.00
_cell.angle_gamma   90.00
#
_symmetry.space_group_name_H-M   'P 1'
#
loop_
_entity.id
_entity.type
_entity.pdbx_description
1 polymer ?
#
loop_
_entity_poly.entity_id
_entity_poly.type
_entity_poly.pdbx_seq_one_letter_code
_entity_poly.pdbx_strand_id
1 'polypeptide(L)'
;MNRTFVSVNDSVLVAAIQRATRRLVFIAPGLRPAVALALRDAMKVVPVEAIHLVLDVDAEVARLGYGDKNFKGMGLLQAAAAEHGVTVNHHPGIRIGLLIADDVTLIYSPTPELIETENRQPDKPNAILLNAELPVSLANACAVGAEGHATLEVGKDVIDTRAVETVKRELVERPPKEFNVARVERVFSSMLQFVELRIEDYKLTSRSLSLSPELFGVKKAEVARRLSNRYHLFADTEALTVEFEVPGPDGKPVKERFGPRSIDEERQRIKDRFIIEAGDFGLLILRKDVEEFERELKLLEARMEAYKQAVQKEIKRRTEEIVDELLAALKDALKANPPDHWKKQFATTTPTDADIRRLFEKEVRAEVNRVNTDFKPRVFHAFKDVAYQTFHDEKFRKLLEDHFGEMEIHRIFKEYDAAPEQKQAESSDS
;
A
#
# COMPACT_ATOMS: atom_id res chain seq x y z
N MET A 1 -17.80 -49.41 -2.51
CA MET A 1 -18.46 -48.29 -3.22
C MET A 1 -17.36 -47.45 -3.85
N ASN A 2 -17.31 -47.36 -5.18
CA ASN A 2 -16.35 -46.50 -5.89
C ASN A 2 -16.77 -45.04 -5.72
N ARG A 3 -16.07 -44.28 -4.87
CA ARG A 3 -16.29 -42.83 -4.73
C ARG A 3 -15.67 -42.11 -5.93
N THR A 4 -16.48 -41.40 -6.70
CA THR A 4 -16.03 -40.56 -7.84
C THR A 4 -15.45 -39.23 -7.38
N PHE A 5 -16.00 -38.62 -6.33
CA PHE A 5 -15.44 -37.42 -5.72
C PHE A 5 -14.54 -37.81 -4.56
N VAL A 6 -13.30 -37.32 -4.59
CA VAL A 6 -12.27 -37.66 -3.59
C VAL A 6 -11.48 -36.41 -3.19
N SER A 7 -10.82 -36.48 -2.04
CA SER A 7 -9.84 -35.48 -1.62
C SER A 7 -8.45 -35.98 -1.99
N VAL A 8 -7.74 -35.23 -2.84
CA VAL A 8 -6.37 -35.49 -3.28
C VAL A 8 -5.43 -34.51 -2.60
N ASN A 9 -4.43 -35.06 -1.93
CA ASN A 9 -3.26 -34.35 -1.40
C ASN A 9 -2.00 -35.07 -1.88
N ASP A 10 -0.82 -34.58 -1.48
CA ASP A 10 0.45 -35.18 -1.89
C ASP A 10 0.57 -36.66 -1.54
N SER A 11 0.02 -37.11 -0.40
CA SER A 11 0.07 -38.54 -0.02
C SER A 11 -0.74 -39.42 -0.97
N VAL A 12 -1.90 -38.94 -1.44
CA VAL A 12 -2.74 -39.65 -2.42
C VAL A 12 -2.04 -39.70 -3.78
N LEU A 13 -1.43 -38.60 -4.21
CA LEU A 13 -0.65 -38.54 -5.45
C LEU A 13 0.53 -39.52 -5.40
N VAL A 14 1.31 -39.49 -4.32
CA VAL A 14 2.45 -40.41 -4.12
C VAL A 14 1.99 -41.87 -4.17
N ALA A 15 0.92 -42.22 -3.45
CA ALA A 15 0.39 -43.59 -3.44
C ALA A 15 -0.10 -44.05 -4.82
N ALA A 16 -0.71 -43.16 -5.60
CA ALA A 16 -1.15 -43.46 -6.96
C ALA A 16 0.03 -43.64 -7.92
N ILE A 17 1.04 -42.76 -7.87
CA ILE A 17 2.26 -42.83 -8.68
C ILE A 17 3.04 -44.12 -8.40
N GLN A 18 3.20 -44.48 -7.12
CA GLN A 18 3.94 -45.69 -6.72
C GLN A 18 3.32 -47.01 -7.20
N ARG A 19 2.03 -47.00 -7.56
CA ARG A 19 1.34 -48.18 -8.08
C ARG A 19 1.40 -48.30 -9.61
N ALA A 20 1.86 -47.26 -10.31
CA ALA A 20 1.92 -47.25 -11.76
C ALA A 20 2.99 -48.20 -12.29
N THR A 21 2.63 -49.00 -13.29
CA THR A 21 3.52 -49.99 -13.92
C THR A 21 3.50 -49.97 -15.44
N ARG A 22 2.42 -49.46 -16.06
CA ARG A 22 2.21 -49.46 -17.51
C ARG A 22 2.22 -48.06 -18.11
N ARG A 23 1.66 -47.07 -17.42
CA ARG A 23 1.60 -45.66 -17.91
C ARG A 23 1.55 -44.67 -16.76
N LEU A 24 2.14 -43.50 -17.01
CA LEU A 24 2.18 -42.39 -16.07
C LEU A 24 2.09 -41.05 -16.79
N VAL A 25 1.01 -40.29 -16.56
CA VAL A 25 0.88 -38.89 -16.98
C VAL A 25 0.76 -38.02 -15.76
N PHE A 26 1.56 -36.97 -15.66
CA PHE A 26 1.45 -35.98 -14.60
C PHE A 26 1.45 -34.57 -15.19
N ILE A 27 0.35 -33.85 -14.98
CA ILE A 27 0.19 -32.44 -15.36
C ILE A 27 -0.15 -31.67 -14.09
N ALA A 28 0.62 -30.65 -13.75
CA ALA A 28 0.35 -29.82 -12.58
C ALA A 28 0.92 -28.40 -12.73
N PRO A 29 0.39 -27.40 -12.02
CA PRO A 29 1.00 -26.08 -11.96
C PRO A 29 2.42 -26.16 -11.38
N GLY A 30 2.59 -26.83 -10.24
CA GLY A 30 3.90 -27.00 -9.62
C GLY A 30 4.04 -28.37 -8.96
N LEU A 31 5.20 -28.58 -8.34
CA LEU A 31 5.60 -29.86 -7.78
C LEU A 31 6.26 -29.70 -6.42
N ARG A 32 5.89 -30.58 -5.48
CA ARG A 32 6.51 -30.69 -4.16
C ARG A 32 7.53 -31.85 -4.12
N PRO A 33 8.54 -31.82 -3.22
CA PRO A 33 9.63 -32.79 -3.26
C PRO A 33 9.18 -34.24 -3.06
N ALA A 34 8.14 -34.50 -2.25
CA ALA A 34 7.62 -35.84 -2.03
C ALA A 34 7.06 -36.47 -3.32
N VAL A 35 6.28 -35.70 -4.08
CA VAL A 35 5.73 -36.13 -5.37
C VAL A 35 6.86 -36.28 -6.40
N ALA A 36 7.85 -35.37 -6.40
CA ALA A 36 9.02 -35.47 -7.29
C ALA A 36 9.82 -36.77 -7.09
N LEU A 37 10.03 -37.18 -5.83
CA LEU A 37 10.69 -38.43 -5.49
C LEU A 37 9.89 -39.65 -5.95
N ALA A 38 8.57 -39.62 -5.79
CA ALA A 38 7.69 -40.69 -6.27
C ALA A 38 7.74 -40.82 -7.80
N LEU A 39 7.73 -39.70 -8.53
CA LEU A 39 7.87 -39.69 -9.99
C LEU A 39 9.23 -40.27 -10.43
N ARG A 40 10.33 -39.88 -9.78
CA ARG A 40 11.66 -40.45 -10.03
C ARG A 40 11.66 -41.97 -9.87
N ASP A 41 11.04 -42.48 -8.81
CA ASP A 41 11.04 -43.92 -8.56
C ASP A 41 10.13 -44.67 -9.55
N ALA A 42 9.05 -44.04 -10.01
CA ALA A 42 8.19 -44.60 -11.07
C ALA A 42 8.90 -44.67 -12.44
N MET A 43 9.81 -43.74 -12.75
CA MET A 43 10.63 -43.77 -13.99
C MET A 43 11.52 -45.02 -14.11
N LYS A 44 11.77 -45.74 -13.01
CA LYS A 44 12.53 -47.00 -13.01
C LYS A 44 11.68 -48.21 -13.41
N VAL A 45 10.36 -48.08 -13.33
CA VAL A 45 9.41 -49.19 -13.46
C VAL A 45 8.56 -49.03 -14.72
N VAL A 46 8.06 -47.82 -14.97
CA VAL A 46 7.18 -47.52 -16.11
C VAL A 46 8.03 -47.33 -17.38
N PRO A 47 7.63 -47.90 -18.53
CA PRO A 47 8.33 -47.68 -19.80
C PRO A 47 8.40 -46.19 -20.16
N VAL A 48 9.57 -45.72 -20.62
CA VAL A 48 9.85 -44.29 -20.90
C VAL A 48 8.85 -43.70 -21.89
N GLU A 49 8.48 -44.46 -22.92
CA GLU A 49 7.50 -44.09 -23.94
C GLU A 49 6.07 -43.92 -23.40
N ALA A 50 5.79 -44.44 -22.20
CA ALA A 50 4.51 -44.35 -21.53
C ALA A 50 4.49 -43.32 -20.38
N ILE A 51 5.54 -42.49 -20.28
CA ILE A 51 5.65 -41.41 -19.30
C ILE A 51 5.48 -40.06 -20.00
N HIS A 52 4.54 -39.25 -19.51
CA HIS A 52 4.35 -37.87 -19.96
C HIS A 52 4.25 -36.90 -18.78
N LEU A 53 5.19 -35.97 -18.67
CA LEU A 53 5.26 -35.02 -17.56
C LEU A 53 5.12 -33.59 -18.10
N VAL A 54 4.20 -32.82 -17.54
CA VAL A 54 3.99 -31.41 -17.90
C VAL A 54 3.82 -30.54 -16.65
N LEU A 55 4.56 -29.45 -16.58
CA LEU A 55 4.53 -28.51 -15.46
C LEU A 55 4.48 -27.06 -15.93
N ASP A 56 3.97 -26.16 -15.10
CA ASP A 56 4.06 -24.72 -15.31
C ASP A 56 5.30 -24.20 -14.57
N VAL A 57 6.34 -23.87 -15.32
CA VAL A 57 7.68 -23.51 -14.80
C VAL A 57 7.78 -21.99 -14.82
N ASP A 58 7.11 -21.38 -13.85
CA ASP A 58 7.09 -19.93 -13.66
C ASP A 58 7.34 -19.58 -12.17
N ALA A 59 8.07 -18.50 -11.91
CA ALA A 59 8.27 -17.98 -10.56
C ALA A 59 6.93 -17.58 -9.89
N GLU A 60 5.94 -17.12 -10.67
CA GLU A 60 4.59 -16.80 -10.18
C GLU A 60 3.86 -18.02 -9.64
N VAL A 61 4.06 -19.22 -10.22
CA VAL A 61 3.48 -20.47 -9.70
C VAL A 61 3.97 -20.76 -8.29
N ALA A 62 5.27 -20.57 -8.03
CA ALA A 62 5.85 -20.69 -6.70
C ALA A 62 5.35 -19.58 -5.75
N ARG A 63 5.15 -18.34 -6.26
CA ARG A 63 4.59 -17.20 -5.50
C ARG A 63 3.08 -17.34 -5.20
N LEU A 64 2.37 -18.20 -5.93
CA LEU A 64 0.97 -18.57 -5.66
C LEU A 64 0.86 -19.80 -4.75
N GLY A 65 1.96 -20.52 -4.51
CA GLY A 65 2.03 -21.65 -3.57
C GLY A 65 1.68 -23.00 -4.18
N TYR A 66 1.78 -23.16 -5.50
CA TYR A 66 1.50 -24.43 -6.19
C TYR A 66 2.68 -25.41 -6.21
N GLY A 67 3.80 -25.07 -5.58
CA GLY A 67 5.02 -25.89 -5.58
C GLY A 67 5.93 -25.54 -4.41
N ASP A 68 7.15 -26.09 -4.42
CA ASP A 68 8.08 -25.88 -3.32
C ASP A 68 8.83 -24.54 -3.42
N LYS A 69 8.98 -23.86 -2.26
CA LYS A 69 9.61 -22.52 -2.15
C LYS A 69 11.02 -22.43 -2.75
N ASN A 70 11.75 -23.54 -2.77
CA ASN A 70 13.15 -23.59 -3.17
C ASN A 70 13.33 -24.18 -4.58
N PHE A 71 12.24 -24.48 -5.27
CA PHE A 71 12.26 -25.16 -6.57
C PHE A 71 13.05 -26.49 -6.57
N LYS A 72 13.19 -27.12 -5.38
CA LYS A 72 13.91 -28.38 -5.16
C LYS A 72 13.20 -29.55 -5.81
N GLY A 73 11.87 -29.59 -5.77
CA GLY A 73 11.07 -30.64 -6.41
C GLY A 73 11.34 -30.68 -7.91
N MET A 74 11.37 -29.51 -8.55
CA MET A 74 11.71 -29.40 -9.97
C MET A 74 13.14 -29.81 -10.29
N GLY A 75 14.11 -29.37 -9.49
CA GLY A 75 15.51 -29.80 -9.66
C GLY A 75 15.68 -31.31 -9.57
N LEU A 76 15.00 -31.95 -8.61
CA LEU A 76 15.01 -33.41 -8.46
C LEU A 76 14.38 -34.11 -9.66
N LEU A 77 13.24 -33.61 -10.15
CA LEU A 77 12.54 -34.21 -11.29
C LEU A 77 13.35 -34.09 -12.58
N GLN A 78 13.95 -32.93 -12.86
CA GLN A 78 14.79 -32.75 -14.06
C GLN A 78 16.02 -33.68 -14.04
N ALA A 79 16.70 -33.80 -12.91
CA ALA A 79 17.85 -34.69 -12.79
C ALA A 79 17.44 -36.15 -13.04
N ALA A 80 16.31 -36.58 -12.45
CA ALA A 80 15.76 -37.91 -12.65
C ALA A 80 15.36 -38.18 -14.12
N ALA A 81 14.69 -37.21 -14.74
CA ALA A 81 14.23 -37.31 -16.13
C ALA A 81 15.42 -37.42 -17.10
N ALA A 82 16.48 -36.63 -16.89
CA ALA A 82 17.70 -36.70 -17.68
C ALA A 82 18.42 -38.06 -17.54
N GLU A 83 18.44 -38.65 -16.33
CA GLU A 83 19.05 -39.96 -16.08
C GLU A 83 18.30 -41.11 -16.80
N HIS A 84 16.97 -41.03 -16.87
CA HIS A 84 16.11 -42.09 -17.40
C HIS A 84 15.66 -41.84 -18.86
N GLY A 85 16.13 -40.75 -19.50
CA GLY A 85 15.75 -40.41 -20.87
C GLY A 85 14.30 -39.94 -21.03
N VAL A 86 13.67 -39.47 -19.96
CA VAL A 86 12.30 -38.91 -19.94
C VAL A 86 12.37 -37.40 -20.16
N THR A 87 11.37 -36.84 -20.83
CA THR A 87 11.23 -35.38 -20.98
C THR A 87 10.26 -34.81 -19.94
N VAL A 88 10.59 -33.63 -19.41
CA VAL A 88 9.64 -32.83 -18.61
C VAL A 88 9.27 -31.62 -19.46
N ASN A 89 7.98 -31.47 -19.72
CA ASN A 89 7.47 -30.44 -20.60
C ASN A 89 6.88 -29.27 -19.81
N HIS A 90 6.83 -28.12 -20.46
CA HIS A 90 6.35 -26.86 -19.96
C HIS A 90 5.01 -26.52 -20.61
N HIS A 91 4.06 -26.03 -19.81
CA HIS A 91 2.92 -25.32 -20.34
C HIS A 91 2.51 -24.19 -19.38
N PRO A 92 2.53 -22.93 -19.85
CA PRO A 92 2.21 -21.80 -19.00
C PRO A 92 0.71 -21.75 -18.68
N GLY A 93 0.36 -21.36 -17.45
CA GLY A 93 -1.01 -21.14 -17.02
C GLY A 93 -1.78 -22.39 -16.64
N ILE A 94 -1.12 -23.52 -16.36
CA ILE A 94 -1.80 -24.71 -15.83
C ILE A 94 -2.38 -24.34 -14.46
N ARG A 95 -3.68 -24.59 -14.25
CA ARG A 95 -4.38 -24.37 -12.96
C ARG A 95 -5.15 -25.58 -12.46
N ILE A 96 -5.09 -26.68 -13.21
CA ILE A 96 -5.67 -27.96 -12.87
C ILE A 96 -4.56 -29.00 -12.77
N GLY A 97 -4.73 -29.96 -11.88
CA GLY A 97 -3.87 -31.12 -11.77
C GLY A 97 -4.50 -32.32 -12.46
N LEU A 98 -3.71 -33.06 -13.22
CA LEU A 98 -4.08 -34.34 -13.82
C LEU A 98 -3.01 -35.37 -13.48
N LEU A 99 -3.42 -36.50 -12.92
CA LEU A 99 -2.58 -37.69 -12.76
C LEU A 99 -3.29 -38.87 -13.43
N ILE A 100 -2.63 -39.51 -14.39
CA ILE A 100 -3.05 -40.79 -14.96
C ILE A 100 -1.98 -41.82 -14.57
N ALA A 101 -2.37 -42.80 -13.75
CA ALA A 101 -1.52 -43.89 -13.31
C ALA A 101 -2.23 -45.20 -13.65
N ASP A 102 -1.78 -45.88 -14.69
CA ASP A 102 -2.44 -47.08 -15.24
C ASP A 102 -3.95 -46.84 -15.53
N ASP A 103 -4.85 -47.48 -14.80
CA ASP A 103 -6.31 -47.34 -15.00
C ASP A 103 -6.96 -46.35 -14.02
N VAL A 104 -6.13 -45.59 -13.30
CA VAL A 104 -6.56 -44.56 -12.35
C VAL A 104 -6.31 -43.19 -12.96
N THR A 105 -7.37 -42.39 -13.10
CA THR A 105 -7.27 -40.98 -13.51
C THR A 105 -7.80 -40.08 -12.40
N LEU A 106 -6.97 -39.13 -11.98
CA LEU A 106 -7.28 -38.11 -10.99
C LEU A 106 -7.23 -36.74 -11.66
N ILE A 107 -8.34 -36.04 -11.67
CA ILE A 107 -8.43 -34.62 -12.05
C ILE A 107 -8.67 -33.84 -10.75
N TYR A 108 -7.75 -32.97 -10.36
CA TYR A 108 -7.81 -32.27 -9.08
C TYR A 108 -7.55 -30.78 -9.23
N SER A 109 -8.06 -29.98 -8.30
CA SER A 109 -7.64 -28.60 -8.11
C SER A 109 -6.47 -28.56 -7.13
N PRO A 110 -5.23 -28.30 -7.59
CA PRO A 110 -4.08 -28.17 -6.72
C PRO A 110 -4.33 -27.05 -5.71
N THR A 111 -3.93 -27.23 -4.46
CA THR A 111 -4.15 -26.19 -3.44
C THR A 111 -3.06 -25.13 -3.53
N PRO A 112 -3.37 -23.87 -3.82
CA PRO A 112 -2.39 -22.79 -3.75
C PRO A 112 -2.06 -22.51 -2.29
N GLU A 113 -0.99 -23.12 -1.76
CA GLU A 113 -0.70 -23.06 -0.32
C GLU A 113 -0.44 -21.64 0.20
N LEU A 114 -0.16 -20.65 -0.66
CA LEU A 114 -0.01 -19.25 -0.25
C LEU A 114 -1.35 -18.49 -0.17
N ILE A 115 -2.46 -19.11 -0.58
CA ILE A 115 -3.81 -18.53 -0.61
C ILE A 115 -4.80 -19.39 0.19
N GLU A 116 -4.67 -20.71 0.13
CA GLU A 116 -5.59 -21.68 0.72
C GLU A 116 -4.83 -22.70 1.58
N THR A 117 -5.42 -23.13 2.70
CA THR A 117 -4.85 -24.20 3.53
C THR A 117 -5.17 -25.55 2.88
N GLU A 118 -4.17 -26.44 2.82
CA GLU A 118 -4.39 -27.82 2.38
C GLU A 118 -5.44 -28.49 3.28
N ASN A 119 -6.65 -28.64 2.76
CA ASN A 119 -7.75 -29.20 3.52
C ASN A 119 -7.58 -30.72 3.58
N ARG A 120 -7.18 -31.24 4.74
CA ARG A 120 -6.98 -32.69 4.95
C ARG A 120 -8.26 -33.43 5.32
N GLN A 121 -9.41 -32.74 5.27
CA GLN A 121 -10.71 -33.32 5.62
C GLN A 121 -11.28 -34.16 4.46
N PRO A 122 -11.61 -35.45 4.69
CA PRO A 122 -12.16 -36.34 3.66
C PRO A 122 -13.49 -35.88 3.04
N ASP A 123 -14.21 -34.98 3.71
CA ASP A 123 -15.56 -34.54 3.34
C ASP A 123 -15.60 -33.31 2.43
N LYS A 124 -14.43 -32.79 2.01
CA LYS A 124 -14.32 -31.68 1.05
C LYS A 124 -13.58 -32.15 -0.21
N PRO A 125 -14.29 -32.70 -1.20
CA PRO A 125 -13.65 -33.20 -2.40
C PRO A 125 -13.03 -32.05 -3.21
N ASN A 126 -11.76 -32.19 -3.59
CA ASN A 126 -11.06 -31.30 -4.52
C ASN A 126 -10.66 -32.03 -5.82
N ALA A 127 -11.15 -33.26 -6.02
CA ALA A 127 -10.78 -34.09 -7.14
C ALA A 127 -11.88 -35.04 -7.61
N ILE A 128 -11.78 -35.43 -8.89
CA ILE A 128 -12.59 -36.43 -9.56
C ILE A 128 -11.68 -37.64 -9.86
N LEU A 129 -12.08 -38.81 -9.37
CA LEU A 129 -11.45 -40.10 -9.59
C LEU A 129 -12.25 -40.90 -10.61
N LEU A 130 -11.57 -41.33 -11.68
CA LEU A 130 -12.09 -42.25 -12.68
C LEU A 130 -11.29 -43.56 -12.61
N ASN A 131 -12.00 -44.68 -12.35
CA ASN A 131 -11.45 -46.03 -12.24
C ASN A 131 -11.89 -46.91 -13.43
N ALA A 132 -11.73 -46.41 -14.66
CA ALA A 132 -12.16 -47.07 -15.89
C ALA A 132 -11.23 -46.68 -17.05
N GLU A 133 -11.43 -47.28 -18.22
CA GLU A 133 -10.68 -46.92 -19.43
C GLU A 133 -10.66 -45.40 -19.65
N LEU A 134 -9.46 -44.86 -19.83
CA LEU A 134 -9.22 -43.44 -20.05
C LEU A 134 -10.04 -42.97 -21.28
N PRO A 135 -10.84 -41.90 -21.17
CA PRO A 135 -11.56 -41.36 -22.32
C PRO A 135 -10.59 -41.08 -23.48
N VAL A 136 -10.93 -41.53 -24.69
CA VAL A 136 -10.05 -41.43 -25.88
C VAL A 136 -9.61 -39.99 -26.14
N SER A 137 -10.51 -39.01 -25.92
CA SER A 137 -10.19 -37.59 -26.04
C SER A 137 -9.11 -37.13 -25.07
N LEU A 138 -9.14 -37.60 -23.81
CA LEU A 138 -8.15 -37.27 -22.79
C LEU A 138 -6.82 -37.99 -23.05
N ALA A 139 -6.87 -39.24 -23.55
CA ALA A 139 -5.70 -40.00 -23.95
C ALA A 139 -4.90 -39.28 -25.05
N ASN A 140 -5.60 -38.82 -26.10
CA ASN A 140 -5.01 -38.11 -27.24
C ASN A 140 -4.41 -36.76 -26.80
N ALA A 141 -5.15 -35.96 -26.02
CA ALA A 141 -4.71 -34.64 -25.55
C ALA A 141 -3.42 -34.68 -24.70
N CYS A 142 -3.11 -35.83 -24.08
CA CYS A 142 -1.93 -36.06 -23.23
C CYS A 142 -0.86 -36.96 -23.87
N ALA A 143 -0.89 -37.18 -25.18
CA ALA A 143 0.03 -38.04 -25.94
C ALA A 143 0.08 -39.53 -25.56
N VAL A 144 -0.94 -40.05 -24.87
CA VAL A 144 -1.06 -41.47 -24.49
C VAL A 144 -2.04 -42.23 -25.41
N GLY A 145 -2.65 -41.54 -26.38
CA GLY A 145 -3.51 -42.13 -27.39
C GLY A 145 -2.76 -42.82 -28.53
N ALA A 146 -3.50 -43.50 -29.42
CA ALA A 146 -2.92 -44.22 -30.56
C ALA A 146 -2.13 -43.33 -31.53
N GLU A 147 -2.41 -42.02 -31.54
CA GLU A 147 -1.74 -41.02 -32.37
C GLU A 147 -0.55 -40.33 -31.67
N GLY A 148 -0.26 -40.69 -30.40
CA GLY A 148 0.88 -40.19 -29.64
C GLY A 148 0.98 -38.67 -29.58
N HIS A 149 2.18 -38.12 -29.78
CA HIS A 149 2.46 -36.68 -29.73
C HIS A 149 1.78 -35.85 -30.84
N ALA A 150 1.15 -36.47 -31.85
CA ALA A 150 0.52 -35.75 -32.97
C ALA A 150 -0.75 -34.98 -32.55
N THR A 151 -1.41 -35.40 -31.47
CA THR A 151 -2.65 -34.80 -30.95
C THR A 151 -2.47 -34.10 -29.59
N LEU A 152 -1.21 -33.84 -29.20
CA LEU A 152 -0.87 -33.23 -27.92
C LEU A 152 -1.40 -31.80 -27.81
N GLU A 153 -2.18 -31.51 -26.77
CA GLU A 153 -2.74 -30.18 -26.52
C GLU A 153 -1.94 -29.37 -25.49
N VAL A 154 -1.37 -30.04 -24.48
CA VAL A 154 -0.69 -29.42 -23.32
C VAL A 154 0.76 -29.90 -23.25
N GLY A 155 1.73 -29.04 -22.93
CA GLY A 155 3.13 -29.45 -22.74
C GLY A 155 3.94 -29.67 -24.02
N LYS A 156 3.83 -28.77 -25.00
CA LYS A 156 4.58 -28.88 -26.28
C LYS A 156 6.05 -28.47 -26.17
N ASP A 157 6.39 -27.68 -25.16
CA ASP A 157 7.72 -27.11 -24.98
C ASP A 157 8.50 -27.97 -23.98
N VAL A 158 9.67 -28.48 -24.35
CA VAL A 158 10.53 -29.20 -23.39
C VAL A 158 11.18 -28.21 -22.44
N ILE A 159 11.18 -28.46 -21.13
CA ILE A 159 11.84 -27.60 -20.15
C ILE A 159 13.36 -27.74 -20.29
N ASP A 160 14.03 -26.70 -20.79
CA ASP A 160 15.49 -26.62 -20.80
C ASP A 160 16.05 -26.33 -19.38
N THR A 161 17.26 -26.81 -19.12
CA THR A 161 18.02 -26.56 -17.88
C THR A 161 18.20 -25.06 -17.64
N ARG A 162 18.40 -24.27 -18.71
CA ARG A 162 18.51 -22.80 -18.62
C ARG A 162 17.25 -22.13 -18.08
N ALA A 163 16.06 -22.62 -18.45
CA ALA A 163 14.80 -22.05 -17.99
C ALA A 163 14.65 -22.19 -16.47
N VAL A 164 15.03 -23.35 -15.93
CA VAL A 164 14.99 -23.59 -14.48
C VAL A 164 16.02 -22.76 -13.72
N GLU A 165 17.21 -22.51 -14.30
CA GLU A 165 18.18 -21.59 -13.69
C GLU A 165 17.70 -20.14 -13.67
N THR A 166 17.02 -19.68 -14.72
CA THR A 166 16.42 -18.33 -14.76
C THR A 166 15.37 -18.17 -13.66
N VAL A 167 14.44 -19.12 -13.54
CA VAL A 167 13.41 -19.10 -12.48
C VAL A 167 14.05 -19.14 -11.09
N LYS A 168 15.09 -19.97 -10.89
CA LYS A 168 15.84 -20.00 -9.62
C LYS A 168 16.48 -18.65 -9.28
N ARG A 169 17.06 -17.94 -10.26
CA ARG A 169 17.63 -16.60 -10.04
C ARG A 169 16.55 -15.58 -9.67
N GLU A 170 15.42 -15.60 -10.36
CA GLU A 170 14.28 -14.72 -10.02
C GLU A 170 13.73 -14.98 -8.62
N LEU A 171 13.68 -16.25 -8.19
CA LEU A 171 13.27 -16.63 -6.83
C LEU A 171 14.32 -16.25 -5.77
N VAL A 172 15.60 -16.09 -6.14
CA VAL A 172 16.63 -15.55 -5.23
C VAL A 172 16.52 -14.03 -5.11
N GLU A 173 16.34 -13.32 -6.23
CA GLU A 173 16.20 -11.86 -6.24
C GLU A 173 14.88 -11.39 -5.60
N ARG A 174 13.81 -12.17 -5.78
CA ARG A 174 12.46 -11.90 -5.27
C ARG A 174 11.88 -13.17 -4.64
N PRO A 175 12.27 -13.48 -3.40
CA PRO A 175 11.83 -14.69 -2.73
C PRO A 175 10.31 -14.69 -2.53
N PRO A 176 9.66 -15.85 -2.68
CA PRO A 176 8.27 -16.02 -2.25
C PRO A 176 8.14 -15.65 -0.77
N LYS A 177 7.13 -14.88 -0.43
CA LYS A 177 6.83 -14.54 0.97
C LYS A 177 6.59 -15.82 1.77
N GLU A 178 7.00 -15.84 3.03
CA GLU A 178 6.64 -16.94 3.92
C GLU A 178 5.11 -16.96 4.17
N PHE A 179 4.53 -18.16 4.11
CA PHE A 179 3.09 -18.42 4.25
C PHE A 179 2.43 -17.70 5.45
N ASN A 180 3.08 -17.76 6.62
CA ASN A 180 2.56 -17.11 7.82
C ASN A 180 2.65 -15.58 7.73
N VAL A 181 3.65 -15.05 7.02
CA VAL A 181 3.92 -13.61 6.88
C VAL A 181 2.86 -12.94 6.01
N ALA A 182 2.65 -13.44 4.79
CA ALA A 182 1.74 -12.82 3.83
C ALA A 182 0.27 -12.85 4.31
N ARG A 183 -0.11 -13.89 5.06
CA ARG A 183 -1.46 -14.04 5.62
C ARG A 183 -1.71 -13.06 6.76
N VAL A 184 -0.76 -12.99 7.70
CA VAL A 184 -0.82 -12.05 8.83
C VAL A 184 -0.84 -10.61 8.31
N GLU A 185 0.02 -10.25 7.34
CA GLU A 185 -0.03 -8.92 6.69
C GLU A 185 -1.41 -8.61 6.12
N ARG A 186 -2.01 -9.53 5.35
CA ARG A 186 -3.31 -9.28 4.72
C ARG A 186 -4.43 -9.07 5.74
N VAL A 187 -4.44 -9.84 6.84
CA VAL A 187 -5.44 -9.70 7.91
C VAL A 187 -5.26 -8.35 8.59
N PHE A 188 -4.03 -7.97 8.93
CA PHE A 188 -3.81 -6.72 9.62
C PHE A 188 -3.95 -5.48 8.72
N SER A 189 -3.51 -5.54 7.46
CA SER A 189 -3.81 -4.51 6.45
C SER A 189 -5.31 -4.34 6.19
N SER A 190 -6.12 -5.37 6.49
CA SER A 190 -7.58 -5.26 6.40
C SER A 190 -8.20 -4.51 7.59
N MET A 191 -7.50 -4.45 8.72
CA MET A 191 -7.99 -3.89 9.97
C MET A 191 -7.38 -2.52 10.32
N LEU A 192 -6.06 -2.34 10.13
CA LEU A 192 -5.30 -1.16 10.56
C LEU A 192 -4.47 -0.59 9.42
N GLN A 193 -4.32 0.73 9.42
CA GLN A 193 -3.44 1.47 8.53
C GLN A 193 -2.70 2.56 9.32
N PHE A 194 -1.48 2.89 8.92
CA PHE A 194 -0.81 4.10 9.36
C PHE A 194 -1.45 5.33 8.71
N VAL A 195 -1.59 6.40 9.47
CA VAL A 195 -2.08 7.69 9.00
C VAL A 195 -1.06 8.77 9.29
N GLU A 196 -0.63 9.53 8.29
CA GLU A 196 0.07 10.79 8.51
C GLU A 196 -0.94 11.92 8.44
N LEU A 197 -0.96 12.84 9.42
CA LEU A 197 -1.82 14.03 9.41
C LEU A 197 -1.02 15.28 9.77
N ARG A 198 -0.87 16.18 8.81
CA ARG A 198 -0.19 17.48 8.96
C ARG A 198 -1.08 18.61 8.48
N ILE A 199 -1.12 19.69 9.26
CA ILE A 199 -1.78 20.94 8.88
C ILE A 199 -0.71 22.03 8.86
N GLU A 200 -0.55 22.67 7.71
CA GLU A 200 0.52 23.64 7.45
C GLU A 200 -0.07 25.02 7.13
N ASP A 201 0.74 26.07 7.32
CA ASP A 201 0.49 27.44 6.85
C ASP A 201 -0.83 28.14 7.30
N TYR A 202 -1.40 27.75 8.44
CA TYR A 202 -2.65 28.33 8.97
C TYR A 202 -2.46 29.45 10.01
N LYS A 203 -1.25 29.60 10.58
CA LYS A 203 -0.93 30.64 11.59
C LYS A 203 -0.43 31.93 10.91
N LEU A 204 -1.12 33.03 11.17
CA LEU A 204 -0.78 34.37 10.64
C LEU A 204 0.22 35.14 11.51
N THR A 205 0.34 34.80 12.79
CA THR A 205 1.22 35.47 13.76
C THR A 205 2.70 35.35 13.40
N SER A 206 3.08 34.38 12.58
CA SER A 206 4.45 34.23 12.07
C SER A 206 4.75 35.12 10.85
N ARG A 207 3.77 35.86 10.32
CA ARG A 207 3.91 36.60 9.06
C ARG A 207 4.12 38.10 9.30
N SER A 208 5.20 38.61 8.71
CA SER A 208 5.62 40.01 8.77
C SER A 208 5.89 40.56 7.37
N LEU A 209 5.58 41.82 7.13
CA LEU A 209 6.02 42.52 5.92
C LEU A 209 7.52 42.80 6.02
N SER A 210 8.26 42.44 4.97
CA SER A 210 9.67 42.81 4.84
C SER A 210 9.75 44.12 4.07
N LEU A 211 9.91 45.23 4.78
CA LEU A 211 10.01 46.56 4.17
C LEU A 211 11.48 46.90 3.90
N SER A 212 11.73 47.55 2.76
CA SER A 212 13.10 47.96 2.39
C SER A 212 13.67 48.94 3.42
N PRO A 213 14.88 48.72 3.95
CA PRO A 213 15.57 49.66 4.83
C PRO A 213 15.75 51.07 4.23
N GLU A 214 15.74 51.17 2.89
CA GLU A 214 15.80 52.45 2.18
C GLU A 214 14.58 53.33 2.48
N LEU A 215 13.41 52.73 2.77
CA LEU A 215 12.19 53.45 3.17
C LEU A 215 12.32 54.14 4.53
N PHE A 216 13.31 53.72 5.34
CA PHE A 216 13.63 54.28 6.65
C PHE A 216 14.90 55.15 6.61
N GLY A 217 15.40 55.50 5.42
CA GLY A 217 16.53 56.42 5.25
C GLY A 217 17.92 55.77 5.33
N VAL A 218 18.03 54.44 5.27
CA VAL A 218 19.33 53.73 5.29
C VAL A 218 19.99 53.76 3.91
N LYS A 219 21.07 54.52 3.74
CA LYS A 219 21.76 54.75 2.45
C LYS A 219 22.94 53.81 2.16
N LYS A 220 23.55 53.22 3.20
CA LYS A 220 24.73 52.35 3.02
C LYS A 220 24.26 50.99 2.54
N ALA A 221 24.59 50.62 1.30
CA ALA A 221 24.21 49.34 0.70
C ALA A 221 24.62 48.12 1.55
N GLU A 222 25.75 48.17 2.25
CA GLU A 222 26.19 47.09 3.15
C GLU A 222 25.30 46.97 4.40
N VAL A 223 24.82 48.10 4.93
CA VAL A 223 23.92 48.13 6.10
C VAL A 223 22.50 47.77 5.69
N ALA A 224 22.02 48.29 4.55
CA ALA A 224 20.71 47.95 3.99
C ALA A 224 20.59 46.45 3.62
N ARG A 225 21.70 45.79 3.23
CA ARG A 225 21.72 44.33 3.00
C ARG A 225 21.67 43.50 4.28
N ARG A 226 22.13 44.05 5.42
CA ARG A 226 22.18 43.36 6.72
C ARG A 226 21.00 43.70 7.62
N LEU A 227 20.31 44.81 7.38
CA LEU A 227 19.15 45.24 8.13
C LEU A 227 17.88 44.68 7.48
N SER A 228 17.14 43.84 8.19
CA SER A 228 15.82 43.37 7.77
C SER A 228 14.79 44.00 8.70
N ASN A 229 13.97 44.92 8.17
CA ASN A 229 12.87 45.50 8.93
C ASN A 229 11.62 44.65 8.71
N ARG A 230 11.13 44.08 9.80
CA ARG A 230 9.88 43.32 9.84
C ARG A 230 8.80 44.16 10.47
N TYR A 231 7.73 44.40 9.71
CA TYR A 231 6.52 45.01 10.24
C TYR A 231 5.48 43.90 10.47
N HIS A 232 5.08 43.70 11.72
CA HIS A 232 4.09 42.70 12.09
C HIS A 232 2.69 43.19 11.67
N LEU A 233 2.00 42.42 10.83
CA LEU A 233 0.67 42.77 10.32
C LEU A 233 -0.42 42.74 11.41
N PHE A 234 -0.18 41.97 12.47
CA PHE A 234 -1.08 41.79 13.61
C PHE A 234 -0.26 41.94 14.89
N ALA A 235 -0.75 42.69 15.87
CA ALA A 235 -0.10 42.81 17.17
C ALA A 235 -0.12 41.46 17.92
N ASP A 236 0.89 41.20 18.75
CA ASP A 236 1.27 39.89 19.34
C ASP A 236 0.18 39.11 20.11
N THR A 237 -1.04 39.63 20.26
CA THR A 237 -2.12 39.01 21.05
C THR A 237 -3.42 38.76 20.30
N GLU A 238 -3.61 39.28 19.09
CA GLU A 238 -4.81 39.01 18.29
C GLU A 238 -4.52 37.95 17.24
N ALA A 239 -4.64 36.67 17.63
CA ALA A 239 -4.83 35.63 16.63
C ALA A 239 -6.07 35.99 15.82
N LEU A 240 -5.88 36.32 14.54
CA LEU A 240 -6.97 36.81 13.70
C LEU A 240 -8.09 35.78 13.67
N THR A 241 -9.17 36.09 14.40
CA THR A 241 -10.37 35.28 14.46
C THR A 241 -11.35 35.93 13.51
N VAL A 242 -11.76 35.19 12.50
CA VAL A 242 -12.70 35.67 11.50
C VAL A 242 -14.06 35.05 11.76
N GLU A 243 -15.09 35.87 11.67
CA GLU A 243 -16.47 35.40 11.72
C GLU A 243 -16.92 35.12 10.28
N PHE A 244 -17.25 33.86 10.00
CA PHE A 244 -17.86 33.48 8.73
C PHE A 244 -19.05 32.55 8.95
N GLU A 245 -19.96 32.55 7.99
CA GLU A 245 -21.16 31.71 8.04
C GLU A 245 -20.83 30.31 7.53
N VAL A 246 -21.01 29.31 8.40
CA VAL A 246 -20.79 27.90 8.10
C VAL A 246 -22.15 27.20 8.08
N PRO A 247 -22.39 26.22 7.19
CA PRO A 247 -23.61 25.41 7.24
C PRO A 247 -23.68 24.71 8.61
N GLY A 248 -24.68 25.05 9.42
CA GLY A 248 -24.94 24.37 10.68
C GLY A 248 -25.51 22.95 10.46
N PRO A 249 -25.60 22.14 11.53
CA PRO A 249 -26.13 20.77 11.47
C PRO A 249 -27.53 20.67 10.84
N ASP A 250 -28.33 21.74 10.97
CA ASP A 250 -29.70 21.84 10.45
C ASP A 250 -29.80 22.54 9.07
N GLY A 251 -28.66 22.76 8.39
CA GLY A 251 -28.59 23.46 7.10
C GLY A 251 -28.79 24.99 7.18
N LYS A 252 -28.93 25.56 8.37
CA LYS A 252 -28.97 27.02 8.59
C LYS A 252 -27.55 27.58 8.77
N PRO A 253 -27.21 28.72 8.15
CA PRO A 253 -25.91 29.36 8.34
C PRO A 253 -25.74 29.80 9.79
N VAL A 254 -24.69 29.30 10.44
CA VAL A 254 -24.29 29.71 11.80
C VAL A 254 -23.07 30.60 11.68
N LYS A 255 -23.09 31.75 12.37
CA LYS A 255 -21.91 32.60 12.50
C LYS A 255 -20.93 31.93 13.46
N GLU A 256 -19.84 31.42 12.91
CA GLU A 256 -18.82 30.73 13.68
C GLU A 256 -17.58 31.62 13.81
N ARG A 257 -17.06 31.73 15.03
CA ARG A 257 -15.75 32.33 15.28
C ARG A 257 -14.68 31.29 15.01
N PHE A 258 -13.94 31.47 13.93
CA PHE A 258 -12.97 30.48 13.49
C PHE A 258 -11.59 31.13 13.35
N GLY A 259 -10.60 30.48 13.94
CA GLY A 259 -9.22 30.95 13.92
C GLY A 259 -8.23 29.80 14.11
N PRO A 260 -6.93 30.10 14.31
CA PRO A 260 -5.91 29.08 14.49
C PRO A 260 -6.19 28.10 15.64
N ARG A 261 -6.83 28.58 16.72
CA ARG A 261 -7.25 27.72 17.85
C ARG A 261 -8.35 26.73 17.46
N SER A 262 -9.34 27.16 16.69
CA SER A 262 -10.41 26.29 16.18
C SER A 262 -9.86 25.18 15.29
N ILE A 263 -8.82 25.47 14.49
CA ILE A 263 -8.12 24.46 13.68
C ILE A 263 -7.36 23.47 14.58
N ASP A 264 -6.67 23.97 15.63
CA ASP A 264 -5.95 23.12 16.59
C ASP A 264 -6.94 22.23 17.38
N GLU A 265 -8.09 22.75 17.79
CA GLU A 265 -9.15 22.04 18.51
C GLU A 265 -9.82 20.96 17.63
N GLU A 266 -10.19 21.29 16.39
CA GLU A 266 -10.77 20.30 15.46
C GLU A 266 -9.74 19.22 15.10
N ARG A 267 -8.47 19.58 14.93
CA ARG A 267 -7.40 18.60 14.72
C ARG A 267 -7.29 17.64 15.90
N GLN A 268 -7.34 18.16 17.13
CA GLN A 268 -7.27 17.33 18.33
C GLN A 268 -8.49 16.44 18.46
N ARG A 269 -9.70 16.95 18.19
CA ARG A 269 -10.93 16.16 18.18
C ARG A 269 -10.87 14.99 17.19
N ILE A 270 -10.41 15.26 15.96
CA ILE A 270 -10.25 14.23 14.93
C ILE A 270 -9.23 13.17 15.37
N LYS A 271 -8.12 13.61 15.99
CA LYS A 271 -7.12 12.70 16.56
C LYS A 271 -7.72 11.82 17.66
N ASP A 272 -8.34 12.41 18.66
CA ASP A 272 -8.89 11.68 19.82
C ASP A 272 -9.97 10.68 19.41
N ARG A 273 -10.70 10.98 18.33
CA ARG A 273 -11.80 10.14 17.84
C ARG A 273 -11.34 8.95 17.00
N PHE A 274 -10.37 9.13 16.12
CA PHE A 274 -10.04 8.15 15.07
C PHE A 274 -8.61 7.63 15.13
N ILE A 275 -7.69 8.35 15.77
CA ILE A 275 -6.26 8.07 15.72
C ILE A 275 -5.81 7.38 17.00
N ILE A 276 -5.13 6.26 16.81
CA ILE A 276 -4.47 5.51 17.88
C ILE A 276 -3.00 5.92 17.85
N GLU A 277 -2.53 6.59 18.90
CA GLU A 277 -1.14 7.01 19.02
C GLU A 277 -0.25 5.80 19.34
N ALA A 278 0.58 5.40 18.37
CA ALA A 278 1.43 4.22 18.47
C ALA A 278 2.87 4.57 18.87
N GLY A 279 3.07 5.64 19.66
CA GLY A 279 4.40 6.10 20.10
C GLY A 279 5.40 6.23 18.95
N ASP A 280 6.54 5.54 19.05
CA ASP A 280 7.62 5.54 18.04
C ASP A 280 7.20 4.95 16.68
N PHE A 281 6.10 4.20 16.63
CA PHE A 281 5.60 3.60 15.38
C PHE A 281 4.74 4.59 14.57
N GLY A 282 4.34 5.72 15.15
CA GLY A 282 3.54 6.75 14.48
C GLY A 282 2.07 6.71 14.87
N LEU A 283 1.19 7.04 13.91
CA LEU A 283 -0.25 7.16 14.15
C LEU A 283 -0.99 6.09 13.36
N LEU A 284 -1.90 5.37 14.01
CA LEU A 284 -2.70 4.30 13.42
C LEU A 284 -4.17 4.72 13.32
N ILE A 285 -4.88 4.14 12.35
CA ILE A 285 -6.33 4.27 12.18
C ILE A 285 -6.92 2.89 11.84
N LEU A 286 -8.13 2.65 12.31
CA LEU A 286 -8.91 1.47 11.93
C LEU A 286 -9.50 1.67 10.53
N ARG A 287 -9.39 0.65 9.68
CA ARG A 287 -9.81 0.73 8.28
C ARG A 287 -11.31 1.01 8.11
N LYS A 288 -12.13 0.50 9.04
CA LYS A 288 -13.57 0.78 9.11
C LYS A 288 -13.90 2.27 9.32
N ASP A 289 -12.99 3.01 9.93
CA ASP A 289 -13.21 4.40 10.33
C ASP A 289 -12.59 5.39 9.31
N VAL A 290 -11.82 4.89 8.32
CA VAL A 290 -11.17 5.70 7.28
C VAL A 290 -12.18 6.55 6.51
N GLU A 291 -13.32 5.97 6.11
CA GLU A 291 -14.34 6.72 5.37
C GLU A 291 -14.93 7.86 6.20
N GLU A 292 -15.11 7.66 7.51
CA GLU A 292 -15.64 8.70 8.38
C GLU A 292 -14.59 9.78 8.67
N PHE A 293 -13.35 9.37 8.88
CA PHE A 293 -12.21 10.26 9.04
C PHE A 293 -12.01 11.17 7.81
N GLU A 294 -12.07 10.62 6.59
CA GLU A 294 -11.98 11.41 5.37
C GLU A 294 -13.14 12.42 5.22
N ARG A 295 -14.35 12.05 5.67
CA ARG A 295 -15.49 12.98 5.69
C ARG A 295 -15.24 14.15 6.64
N GLU A 296 -14.73 13.90 7.84
CA GLU A 296 -14.40 14.97 8.79
C GLU A 296 -13.25 15.85 8.30
N LEU A 297 -12.22 15.27 7.67
CA LEU A 297 -11.13 16.05 7.07
C LEU A 297 -11.62 16.96 5.95
N LYS A 298 -12.52 16.49 5.08
CA LYS A 298 -13.13 17.32 4.02
C LYS A 298 -13.92 18.50 4.60
N LEU A 299 -14.61 18.29 5.72
CA LEU A 299 -15.30 19.37 6.43
C LEU A 299 -14.30 20.40 6.99
N LEU A 300 -13.21 19.94 7.58
CA LEU A 300 -12.13 20.80 8.07
C LEU A 300 -11.47 21.58 6.92
N GLU A 301 -11.19 20.94 5.78
CA GLU A 301 -10.65 21.60 4.59
C GLU A 301 -11.58 22.70 4.05
N ALA A 302 -12.89 22.44 4.01
CA ALA A 302 -13.88 23.43 3.60
C ALA A 302 -13.90 24.64 4.55
N ARG A 303 -13.84 24.41 5.86
CA ARG A 303 -13.74 25.47 6.88
C ARG A 303 -12.42 26.24 6.75
N MET A 304 -11.31 25.56 6.47
CA MET A 304 -10.00 26.19 6.27
C MET A 304 -9.95 27.05 5.02
N GLU A 305 -10.62 26.67 3.93
CA GLU A 305 -10.71 27.51 2.73
C GLU A 305 -11.59 28.75 2.98
N ALA A 306 -12.69 28.62 3.74
CA ALA A 306 -13.49 29.77 4.17
C ALA A 306 -12.69 30.73 5.07
N TYR A 307 -11.97 30.18 6.05
CA TYR A 307 -11.03 30.91 6.90
C TYR A 307 -9.99 31.65 6.05
N LYS A 308 -9.41 30.96 5.06
CA LYS A 308 -8.44 31.57 4.15
C LYS A 308 -9.02 32.77 3.44
N GLN A 309 -10.19 32.65 2.82
CA GLN A 309 -10.82 33.77 2.12
C GLN A 309 -11.10 34.97 3.04
N ALA A 310 -11.58 34.70 4.26
CA ALA A 310 -11.83 35.74 5.25
C ALA A 310 -10.53 36.44 5.71
N VAL A 311 -9.47 35.67 5.97
CA VAL A 311 -8.14 36.21 6.28
C VAL A 311 -7.60 37.06 5.13
N GLN A 312 -7.70 36.60 3.88
CA GLN A 312 -7.21 37.35 2.72
C GLN A 312 -7.95 38.68 2.56
N LYS A 313 -9.25 38.71 2.87
CA LYS A 313 -10.05 39.95 2.88
C LYS A 313 -9.56 40.90 3.99
N GLU A 314 -9.28 40.37 5.17
CA GLU A 314 -8.81 41.17 6.30
C GLU A 314 -7.39 41.70 6.12
N ILE A 315 -6.47 40.90 5.54
CA ILE A 315 -5.13 41.36 5.16
C ILE A 315 -5.22 42.55 4.19
N LYS A 316 -6.10 42.49 3.19
CA LYS A 316 -6.31 43.61 2.25
C LYS A 316 -6.80 44.87 2.96
N ARG A 317 -7.74 44.74 3.90
CA ARG A 317 -8.27 45.85 4.71
C ARG A 317 -7.16 46.48 5.58
N ARG A 318 -6.43 45.65 6.33
CA ARG A 318 -5.29 46.08 7.16
C ARG A 318 -4.18 46.72 6.36
N THR A 319 -3.97 46.30 5.11
CA THR A 319 -2.96 46.90 4.23
C THR A 319 -3.25 48.36 3.95
N GLU A 320 -4.51 48.73 3.74
CA GLU A 320 -4.89 50.11 3.49
C GLU A 320 -4.64 50.97 4.74
N GLU A 321 -4.98 50.45 5.93
CA GLU A 321 -4.66 51.10 7.21
C GLU A 321 -3.15 51.27 7.41
N ILE A 322 -2.36 50.23 7.18
CA ILE A 322 -0.90 50.26 7.33
C ILE A 322 -0.25 51.25 6.36
N VAL A 323 -0.73 51.30 5.11
CA VAL A 323 -0.24 52.27 4.11
C VAL A 323 -0.50 53.69 4.60
N ASP A 324 -1.70 53.98 5.09
CA ASP A 324 -2.05 55.31 5.58
C ASP A 324 -1.28 55.67 6.88
N GLU A 325 -1.12 54.73 7.82
CA GLU A 325 -0.33 54.91 9.06
C GLU A 325 1.16 55.17 8.78
N LEU A 326 1.79 54.30 7.96
CA LEU A 326 3.21 54.42 7.64
C LEU A 326 3.48 55.65 6.77
N LEU A 327 2.58 56.00 5.85
CA LEU A 327 2.69 57.26 5.11
C LEU A 327 2.59 58.45 6.05
N ALA A 328 1.64 58.48 6.98
CA ALA A 328 1.53 59.57 7.95
C ALA A 328 2.83 59.77 8.76
N ALA A 329 3.51 58.68 9.13
CA ALA A 329 4.76 58.72 9.89
C ALA A 329 6.01 59.02 9.03
N LEU A 330 6.08 58.54 7.79
CA LEU A 330 7.29 58.58 6.95
C LEU A 330 7.26 59.62 5.83
N LYS A 331 6.11 60.27 5.58
CA LYS A 331 5.93 61.19 4.44
C LYS A 331 7.00 62.28 4.35
N ASP A 332 7.33 62.94 5.45
CA ASP A 332 8.31 64.02 5.44
C ASP A 332 9.74 63.50 5.26
N ALA A 333 10.06 62.33 5.83
CA ALA A 333 11.34 61.66 5.65
C ALA A 333 11.55 61.19 4.19
N LEU A 334 10.50 60.63 3.57
CA LEU A 334 10.51 60.17 2.18
C LEU A 334 10.54 61.32 1.17
N LYS A 335 9.95 62.48 1.50
CA LYS A 335 10.09 63.72 0.70
C LYS A 335 11.51 64.27 0.74
N ALA A 336 12.09 64.36 1.94
CA ALA A 336 13.44 64.88 2.11
C ALA A 336 14.50 63.93 1.55
N ASN A 337 14.27 62.62 1.61
CA ASN A 337 15.21 61.59 1.16
C ASN A 337 14.48 60.43 0.48
N PRO A 338 14.07 60.58 -0.81
CA PRO A 338 13.44 59.48 -1.53
C PRO A 338 14.46 58.37 -1.86
N PRO A 339 14.04 57.09 -1.80
CA PRO A 339 14.86 55.96 -2.24
C PRO A 339 15.41 56.13 -3.67
N ASP A 340 16.62 55.64 -3.92
CA ASP A 340 17.33 55.88 -5.19
C ASP A 340 16.60 55.26 -6.40
N HIS A 341 15.90 54.15 -6.19
CA HIS A 341 15.12 53.47 -7.23
C HIS A 341 13.80 54.19 -7.56
N TRP A 342 13.30 55.09 -6.70
CA TRP A 342 12.16 55.97 -7.00
C TRP A 342 12.56 57.16 -7.87
N LYS A 343 13.80 57.62 -7.77
CA LYS A 343 14.32 58.80 -8.50
C LYS A 343 14.18 58.69 -10.02
N LYS A 344 14.21 57.46 -10.56
CA LYS A 344 14.02 57.18 -11.99
C LYS A 344 12.56 57.22 -12.44
N GLN A 345 11.61 57.25 -11.51
CA GLN A 345 10.17 57.20 -11.76
C GLN A 345 9.47 58.55 -11.53
N PHE A 346 10.21 59.59 -11.12
CA PHE A 346 9.70 60.95 -11.03
C PHE A 346 9.87 61.68 -12.37
N ALA A 347 8.84 62.42 -12.79
CA ALA A 347 8.90 63.29 -13.96
C ALA A 347 9.62 64.63 -13.65
N THR A 348 9.77 64.98 -12.37
CA THR A 348 10.33 66.24 -11.87
C THR A 348 11.46 65.99 -10.88
N THR A 349 12.38 66.96 -10.73
CA THR A 349 13.53 66.90 -9.81
C THR A 349 13.12 66.82 -8.33
N THR A 350 11.89 67.22 -8.01
CA THR A 350 11.30 67.15 -6.67
C THR A 350 10.04 66.28 -6.72
N PRO A 351 9.91 65.24 -5.87
CA PRO A 351 8.75 64.37 -5.86
C PRO A 351 7.53 65.07 -5.26
N THR A 352 6.36 64.90 -5.88
CA THR A 352 5.09 65.39 -5.31
C THR A 352 4.55 64.42 -4.26
N ASP A 353 3.66 64.91 -3.37
CA ASP A 353 2.96 64.07 -2.38
C ASP A 353 2.23 62.88 -3.04
N ALA A 354 1.66 63.11 -4.22
CA ALA A 354 0.97 62.09 -5.00
C ALA A 354 1.93 61.02 -5.54
N ASP A 355 3.15 61.41 -5.96
CA ASP A 355 4.16 60.47 -6.43
C ASP A 355 4.69 59.58 -5.30
N ILE A 356 4.93 60.15 -4.13
CA ILE A 356 5.40 59.40 -2.95
C ILE A 356 4.33 58.41 -2.49
N ARG A 357 3.06 58.86 -2.40
CA ARG A 357 1.95 57.97 -2.06
C ARG A 357 1.84 56.81 -3.04
N ARG A 358 1.85 57.09 -4.34
CA ARG A 358 1.73 56.08 -5.40
C ARG A 358 2.86 55.04 -5.37
N LEU A 359 4.11 55.48 -5.20
CA LEU A 359 5.27 54.57 -5.20
C LEU A 359 5.36 53.76 -3.91
N PHE A 360 5.11 54.38 -2.76
CA PHE A 360 5.07 53.67 -1.47
C PHE A 360 3.94 52.64 -1.43
N GLU A 361 2.74 53.03 -1.87
CA GLU A 361 1.60 52.13 -1.96
C GLU A 361 1.90 50.95 -2.90
N LYS A 362 2.58 51.18 -4.02
CA LYS A 362 3.00 50.10 -4.93
C LYS A 362 3.94 49.10 -4.25
N GLU A 363 4.90 49.56 -3.45
CA GLU A 363 5.85 48.68 -2.76
C GLU A 363 5.22 47.90 -1.61
N VAL A 364 4.43 48.58 -0.77
CA VAL A 364 3.72 47.92 0.33
C VAL A 364 2.70 46.92 -0.22
N ARG A 365 1.94 47.27 -1.27
CA ARG A 365 1.01 46.33 -1.92
C ARG A 365 1.72 45.14 -2.57
N ALA A 366 2.93 45.31 -3.11
CA ALA A 366 3.70 44.20 -3.65
C ALA A 366 4.10 43.19 -2.57
N GLU A 367 4.60 43.67 -1.42
CA GLU A 367 4.95 42.80 -0.28
C GLU A 367 3.70 42.16 0.37
N VAL A 368 2.58 42.89 0.45
CA VAL A 368 1.31 42.33 0.92
C VAL A 368 0.80 41.25 -0.02
N ASN A 369 0.85 41.47 -1.33
CA ASN A 369 0.43 40.47 -2.32
C ASN A 369 1.27 39.20 -2.22
N ARG A 370 2.56 39.34 -1.90
CA ARG A 370 3.42 38.20 -1.59
C ARG A 370 2.95 37.46 -0.34
N VAL A 371 2.75 38.15 0.79
CA VAL A 371 2.23 37.54 2.03
C VAL A 371 0.88 36.83 1.81
N ASN A 372 0.00 37.44 1.01
CA ASN A 372 -1.30 36.90 0.65
C ASN A 372 -1.21 35.65 -0.24
N THR A 373 -0.27 35.63 -1.19
CA THR A 373 -0.01 34.48 -2.09
C THR A 373 0.65 33.33 -1.35
N ASP A 374 1.49 33.63 -0.36
CA ASP A 374 2.19 32.65 0.44
C ASP A 374 1.28 32.05 1.53
N PHE A 375 0.15 32.68 1.85
CA PHE A 375 -0.81 32.16 2.83
C PHE A 375 -1.70 31.08 2.19
N LYS A 376 -1.24 29.83 2.33
CA LYS A 376 -1.86 28.65 1.72
C LYS A 376 -2.06 27.56 2.77
N PRO A 377 -3.02 27.74 3.70
CA PRO A 377 -3.36 26.70 4.66
C PRO A 377 -3.72 25.40 3.93
N ARG A 378 -3.11 24.29 4.33
CA ARG A 378 -3.28 22.98 3.69
C ARG A 378 -3.31 21.85 4.72
N VAL A 379 -4.18 20.89 4.45
CA VAL A 379 -4.24 19.61 5.17
C VAL A 379 -3.55 18.57 4.30
N PHE A 380 -2.59 17.85 4.88
CA PHE A 380 -1.93 16.71 4.27
C PHE A 380 -2.28 15.47 5.05
N HIS A 381 -2.78 14.47 4.32
CA HIS A 381 -3.00 13.15 4.86
C HIS A 381 -2.48 12.07 3.91
N ALA A 382 -1.97 10.97 4.47
CA ALA A 382 -1.55 9.80 3.71
C ALA A 382 -1.80 8.54 4.52
N PHE A 383 -2.24 7.48 3.84
CA PHE A 383 -2.43 6.16 4.43
C PHE A 383 -1.32 5.22 3.96
N LYS A 384 -0.78 4.42 4.88
CA LYS A 384 0.19 3.38 4.58
C LYS A 384 -0.24 2.07 5.24
N ASP A 385 -0.12 0.97 4.52
CA ASP A 385 -0.41 -0.35 5.09
C ASP A 385 0.67 -0.73 6.11
N VAL A 386 0.26 -1.43 7.17
CA VAL A 386 1.18 -1.92 8.19
C VAL A 386 1.84 -3.23 7.71
N ALA A 387 3.17 -3.33 7.81
CA ALA A 387 3.94 -4.49 7.38
C ALA A 387 4.08 -5.56 8.49
N TYR A 388 4.33 -6.82 8.13
CA TYR A 388 4.45 -7.93 9.08
C TYR A 388 5.50 -7.69 10.17
N GLN A 389 6.64 -7.13 9.75
CA GLN A 389 7.78 -6.93 10.63
C GLN A 389 7.43 -6.00 11.81
N THR A 390 6.53 -5.05 11.59
CA THR A 390 6.03 -4.17 12.65
C THR A 390 5.13 -4.89 13.65
N PHE A 391 4.39 -5.92 13.22
CA PHE A 391 3.52 -6.70 14.12
C PHE A 391 4.27 -7.71 14.99
N HIS A 392 5.46 -8.15 14.58
CA HIS A 392 6.34 -9.00 15.39
C HIS A 392 7.12 -8.21 16.44
N ASP A 393 7.07 -6.88 16.40
CA ASP A 393 7.66 -6.06 17.44
C ASP A 393 6.83 -6.18 18.73
N GLU A 394 7.47 -6.66 19.80
CA GLU A 394 6.84 -6.86 21.11
C GLU A 394 6.22 -5.56 21.66
N LYS A 395 6.82 -4.40 21.38
CA LYS A 395 6.30 -3.11 21.84
C LYS A 395 5.03 -2.74 21.09
N PHE A 396 4.98 -3.00 19.79
CA PHE A 396 3.81 -2.73 18.97
C PHE A 396 2.64 -3.64 19.35
N ARG A 397 2.91 -4.93 19.58
CA ARG A 397 1.90 -5.87 20.04
C ARG A 397 1.32 -5.47 21.40
N LYS A 398 2.18 -5.13 22.36
CA LYS A 398 1.75 -4.66 23.67
C LYS A 398 0.86 -3.41 23.57
N LEU A 399 1.19 -2.48 22.67
CA LEU A 399 0.39 -1.27 22.44
C LEU A 399 -1.02 -1.60 21.93
N LEU A 400 -1.13 -2.56 21.00
CA LEU A 400 -2.42 -3.02 20.52
C LEU A 400 -3.21 -3.77 21.60
N GLU A 401 -2.54 -4.59 22.41
CA GLU A 401 -3.16 -5.31 23.54
C GLU A 401 -3.67 -4.34 24.61
N ASP A 402 -2.93 -3.27 24.90
CA ASP A 402 -3.35 -2.20 25.82
C ASP A 402 -4.57 -1.43 25.30
N HIS A 403 -4.67 -1.23 23.97
CA HIS A 403 -5.76 -0.44 23.36
C HIS A 403 -7.04 -1.25 23.09
N PHE A 404 -6.91 -2.46 22.52
CA PHE A 404 -8.04 -3.29 22.10
C PHE A 404 -8.36 -4.43 23.10
N GLY A 405 -7.46 -4.68 24.05
CA GLY A 405 -7.55 -5.79 24.99
C GLY A 405 -6.82 -7.04 24.48
N GLU A 406 -6.13 -7.71 25.41
CA GLU A 406 -5.33 -8.90 25.15
C GLU A 406 -6.12 -10.01 24.46
N MET A 407 -7.39 -10.22 24.85
CA MET A 407 -8.24 -11.27 24.27
C MET A 407 -8.68 -11.00 22.84
N GLU A 408 -8.96 -9.75 22.47
CA GLU A 408 -9.43 -9.41 21.12
C GLU A 408 -8.28 -9.47 20.12
N ILE A 409 -7.11 -8.96 20.51
CA ILE A 409 -5.87 -9.09 19.75
C ILE A 409 -5.45 -10.55 19.65
N HIS A 410 -5.44 -11.29 20.77
CA HIS A 410 -5.19 -12.73 20.72
C HIS A 410 -6.23 -13.46 19.88
N ARG A 411 -7.50 -13.07 19.85
CA ARG A 411 -8.51 -13.67 18.98
C ARG A 411 -8.21 -13.39 17.51
N ILE A 412 -7.76 -12.19 17.15
CA ILE A 412 -7.33 -11.88 15.77
C ILE A 412 -6.08 -12.67 15.39
N PHE A 413 -5.15 -12.90 16.33
CA PHE A 413 -4.02 -13.80 16.10
C PHE A 413 -4.47 -15.28 16.05
N LYS A 414 -5.40 -15.70 16.91
CA LYS A 414 -5.77 -17.10 17.18
C LYS A 414 -6.93 -17.64 16.33
N GLU A 415 -7.92 -16.84 15.91
CA GLU A 415 -8.90 -17.26 14.89
C GLU A 415 -8.23 -17.59 13.55
N TYR A 416 -7.01 -17.11 13.34
CA TYR A 416 -6.28 -17.30 12.08
C TYR A 416 -5.00 -18.15 12.22
N ASP A 417 -4.37 -18.23 13.41
CA ASP A 417 -3.45 -19.34 13.74
C ASP A 417 -4.20 -20.66 13.96
N ALA A 418 -5.40 -20.61 14.54
CA ALA A 418 -6.26 -21.74 14.81
C ALA A 418 -7.51 -21.72 13.92
N ALA A 419 -7.33 -22.05 12.63
CA ALA A 419 -8.21 -23.09 12.09
C ALA A 419 -7.76 -24.38 12.78
N PRO A 420 -8.48 -24.86 13.82
CA PRO A 420 -7.91 -25.83 14.74
C PRO A 420 -7.63 -27.14 14.01
N GLU A 421 -6.38 -27.59 14.09
CA GLU A 421 -6.13 -29.01 14.34
C GLU A 421 -6.97 -29.39 15.56
N GLN A 422 -8.22 -29.83 15.35
CA GLN A 422 -8.91 -30.61 16.37
C GLN A 422 -8.13 -31.91 16.48
N LYS A 423 -7.21 -31.94 17.46
CA LYS A 423 -6.62 -33.16 17.97
C LYS A 423 -7.74 -34.18 18.13
N GLN A 424 -7.58 -35.32 17.46
CA GLN A 424 -8.40 -36.49 17.69
C GLN A 424 -8.56 -36.66 19.20
N ALA A 425 -9.80 -36.65 19.68
CA ALA A 425 -10.10 -37.20 20.97
C ALA A 425 -9.66 -38.67 20.92
N GLU A 426 -8.55 -38.97 21.59
CA GLU A 426 -8.24 -40.32 22.02
C GLU A 426 -9.37 -40.74 22.96
N SER A 427 -10.41 -41.37 22.40
CA SER A 427 -11.24 -42.29 23.16
C SER A 427 -10.40 -43.54 23.37
N SER A 428 -9.56 -43.51 24.41
CA SER A 428 -9.01 -44.73 24.99
C SER A 428 -10.16 -45.57 25.54
N ASP A 429 -10.28 -46.77 24.99
CA ASP A 429 -10.98 -47.88 25.62
C ASP A 429 -10.61 -47.99 27.11
N SER A 430 -11.64 -48.04 27.95
CA SER A 430 -11.66 -48.74 29.24
C SER A 430 -13.11 -49.07 29.58
#